data_AF-A0A1F4D0W2-F1
#
_entry.id   AF-A0A1F4D0W2-F1
#
_cell.length_a   1.000
_cell.length_b   1.000
_cell.length_c   1.000
_cell.angle_alpha   90.00
_cell.angle_beta   90.00
_cell.angle_gamma   90.00
#
_symmetry.space_group_name_H-M   'P 1'
#
loop_
_entity.id
_entity.type
_entity.pdbx_description
1 polymer ?
#
loop_
_entity_poly.entity_id
_entity_poly.type
_entity_poly.pdbx_seq_one_letter_code
_entity_poly.pdbx_strand_id
1 'polypeptide(L)'
;MIPWLDAHDPFPPVSRALGEPNGLLAAGADLSIPRLTGAYRQGIFPWYSEGQPLLWWSPDPRMVLFPRELKLSRSLRKRLRRRDYEIRADGLFEAVMRACAMPRKGRAGTWITDDMIAAYGALHRHGLAHSVETWVEGELAGGLYGVALGRVFFGESMFARATDASKIALAHLVKQLERWGFGMIDCQMRTAHLASFGARDIARTQFMRKLAELVNYPSRTGKWRFNHDLFD
;
A
#
# COMPACT_ATOMS: atom_id res chain seq x y z
N MET A 1 23.04 -15.10 -3.81
CA MET A 1 22.22 -16.14 -3.18
C MET A 1 21.43 -15.48 -2.06
N ILE A 2 20.13 -15.72 -1.96
CA ILE A 2 19.29 -15.21 -0.86
C ILE A 2 19.14 -16.30 0.22
N PRO A 3 19.00 -15.93 1.50
CA PRO A 3 18.69 -16.90 2.56
C PRO A 3 17.25 -17.41 2.44
N TRP A 4 17.06 -18.66 2.83
CA TRP A 4 15.75 -19.22 3.16
C TRP A 4 15.54 -19.05 4.66
N LEU A 5 14.40 -18.49 5.05
CA LEU A 5 14.08 -18.20 6.45
C LEU A 5 13.09 -19.23 6.98
N ASP A 6 13.35 -19.71 8.19
CA ASP A 6 12.36 -20.40 9.02
C ASP A 6 11.50 -19.38 9.79
N ALA A 7 10.44 -19.83 10.46
CA ALA A 7 9.45 -18.97 11.14
C ALA A 7 10.06 -18.01 12.19
N HIS A 8 11.22 -18.36 12.77
CA HIS A 8 11.88 -17.57 13.82
C HIS A 8 13.15 -16.84 13.37
N ASP A 9 13.63 -17.07 12.14
CA ASP A 9 14.83 -16.41 11.65
C ASP A 9 14.60 -14.89 11.50
N PRO A 10 15.56 -14.04 11.89
CA PRO A 10 15.46 -12.61 11.63
C PRO A 10 15.57 -12.32 10.13
N PHE A 11 14.97 -11.21 9.69
CA PHE A 11 15.23 -10.73 8.34
C PHE A 11 16.70 -10.31 8.19
N PRO A 12 17.37 -10.63 7.07
CA PRO A 12 18.69 -10.10 6.80
C PRO A 12 18.63 -8.58 6.58
N PRO A 13 19.75 -7.85 6.80
CA PRO A 13 19.80 -6.42 6.53
C PRO A 13 19.42 -6.11 5.07
N VAL A 14 18.61 -5.07 4.85
CA VAL A 14 18.15 -4.68 3.49
C VAL A 14 19.28 -4.31 2.53
N SER A 15 20.48 -3.99 3.05
CA SER A 15 21.69 -3.79 2.24
C SER A 15 22.17 -5.05 1.52
N ARG A 16 21.72 -6.24 1.94
CA ARG A 16 22.02 -7.53 1.30
C ARG A 16 21.03 -7.91 0.18
N ALA A 17 19.97 -7.12 -0.03
CA ALA A 17 19.05 -7.39 -1.13
C ALA A 17 19.78 -7.29 -2.48
N LEU A 18 19.39 -8.17 -3.41
CA LEU A 18 20.01 -8.27 -4.73
C LEU A 18 19.76 -7.01 -5.56
N GLY A 19 20.71 -6.71 -6.47
CA GLY A 19 20.50 -5.71 -7.52
C GLY A 19 19.62 -6.22 -8.66
N GLU A 20 19.68 -7.52 -8.95
CA GLU A 20 18.84 -8.21 -9.94
C GLU A 20 18.49 -9.62 -9.41
N PRO A 21 17.19 -9.98 -9.28
CA PRO A 21 16.04 -9.08 -9.38
C PRO A 21 16.06 -8.04 -8.26
N ASN A 22 15.79 -6.78 -8.62
CA ASN A 22 15.98 -5.63 -7.75
C ASN A 22 15.19 -5.77 -6.44
N GLY A 23 15.92 -5.83 -5.34
CA GLY A 23 15.35 -5.83 -4.00
C GLY A 23 15.07 -7.20 -3.43
N LEU A 24 15.22 -8.30 -4.18
CA LEU A 24 14.97 -9.63 -3.63
C LEU A 24 15.93 -9.91 -2.46
N LEU A 25 15.36 -10.20 -1.29
CA LEU A 25 16.09 -10.22 -0.02
C LEU A 25 16.13 -11.62 0.61
N ALA A 26 15.00 -12.32 0.65
CA ALA A 26 14.88 -13.63 1.30
C ALA A 26 13.68 -14.42 0.76
N ALA A 27 13.66 -15.73 1.04
CA ALA A 27 12.54 -16.63 0.75
C ALA A 27 12.08 -17.37 2.03
N GLY A 28 10.86 -17.89 2.07
CA GLY A 28 10.34 -18.69 3.17
C GLY A 28 9.65 -17.88 4.28
N ALA A 29 9.67 -18.42 5.50
CA ALA A 29 8.89 -18.00 6.67
C ALA A 29 7.37 -18.12 6.48
N ASP A 30 6.60 -17.15 7.00
CA ASP A 30 5.14 -17.17 7.04
C ASP A 30 4.55 -15.76 6.87
N LEU A 31 3.22 -15.67 6.75
CA LEU A 31 2.48 -14.41 6.66
C LEU A 31 1.77 -14.04 7.98
N SER A 32 2.31 -14.48 9.13
CA SER A 32 1.75 -14.11 10.43
C SER A 32 1.84 -12.60 10.66
N ILE A 33 0.94 -12.08 11.50
CA ILE A 33 0.90 -10.65 11.84
C ILE A 33 2.25 -10.15 12.40
N PRO A 34 2.92 -10.83 13.35
CA PRO A 34 4.22 -10.41 13.83
C PRO A 34 5.28 -10.37 12.73
N ARG A 35 5.27 -11.35 11.81
CA ARG A 35 6.23 -11.43 10.70
C ARG A 35 6.02 -10.30 9.70
N LEU A 36 4.78 -10.07 9.25
CA LEU A 36 4.43 -8.99 8.31
C LEU A 36 4.72 -7.62 8.89
N THR A 37 4.27 -7.35 10.11
CA THR A 37 4.54 -6.06 10.77
C THR A 37 6.04 -5.85 10.99
N GLY A 38 6.78 -6.90 11.39
CA GLY A 38 8.24 -6.88 11.49
C GLY A 38 8.93 -6.58 10.17
N ALA A 39 8.42 -7.11 9.05
CA ALA A 39 8.92 -6.85 7.71
C ALA A 39 8.72 -5.39 7.31
N TYR A 40 7.49 -4.85 7.42
CA TYR A 40 7.20 -3.46 7.06
C TYR A 40 8.01 -2.46 7.87
N ARG A 41 8.21 -2.72 9.17
CA ARG A 41 9.06 -1.90 10.05
C ARG A 41 10.53 -1.86 9.61
N GLN A 42 10.96 -2.87 8.86
CA GLN A 42 12.30 -2.98 8.28
C GLN A 42 12.35 -2.62 6.80
N GLY A 43 11.27 -2.10 6.22
CA GLY A 43 11.24 -1.69 4.82
C GLY A 43 11.16 -2.87 3.84
N ILE A 44 10.63 -3.99 4.33
CA ILE A 44 10.52 -5.26 3.63
C ILE A 44 9.02 -5.55 3.41
N PHE A 45 8.67 -6.07 2.23
CA PHE A 45 7.30 -6.48 1.93
C PHE A 45 7.30 -7.85 1.23
N PRO A 46 6.24 -8.65 1.43
CA PRO A 46 6.06 -9.90 0.72
C PRO A 46 5.60 -9.64 -0.72
N TRP A 47 6.15 -10.36 -1.69
CA TRP A 47 5.65 -10.31 -3.06
C TRP A 47 6.03 -11.58 -3.82
N TYR A 48 5.05 -12.42 -4.14
CA TYR A 48 5.25 -13.70 -4.81
C TYR A 48 4.01 -14.05 -5.64
N SER A 49 4.18 -14.93 -6.62
CA SER A 49 3.07 -15.47 -7.43
C SER A 49 2.68 -16.87 -6.97
N GLU A 50 1.52 -17.34 -7.40
CA GLU A 50 1.13 -18.74 -7.20
C GLU A 50 2.21 -19.70 -7.74
N GLY A 51 2.53 -20.73 -6.95
CA GLY A 51 3.60 -21.69 -7.24
C GLY A 51 5.02 -21.20 -6.88
N GLN A 52 5.20 -19.94 -6.49
CA GLN A 52 6.45 -19.45 -5.91
C GLN A 52 6.44 -19.59 -4.38
N PRO A 53 7.61 -19.80 -3.75
CA PRO A 53 7.70 -19.64 -2.30
C PRO A 53 7.40 -18.19 -1.90
N LEU A 54 7.11 -17.97 -0.63
CA LEU A 54 7.01 -16.61 -0.09
C LEU A 54 8.35 -15.88 -0.29
N LEU A 55 8.33 -14.75 -1.00
CA LEU A 55 9.51 -13.94 -1.27
C LEU A 55 9.39 -12.57 -0.62
N TRP A 56 10.50 -12.06 -0.10
CA TRP A 56 10.59 -10.80 0.63
C TRP A 56 11.51 -9.81 -0.09
N TRP A 57 11.08 -8.56 -0.18
CA TRP A 57 11.70 -7.56 -1.06
C TRP A 57 12.00 -6.22 -0.37
N SER A 58 13.10 -5.58 -0.77
CA SER A 58 13.48 -4.21 -0.41
C SER A 58 14.30 -3.54 -1.54
N PRO A 59 13.63 -3.05 -2.61
CA PRO A 59 14.28 -2.48 -3.79
C PRO A 59 15.06 -1.19 -3.52
N ASP A 60 16.01 -0.92 -4.42
CA ASP A 60 16.76 0.34 -4.51
C ASP A 60 16.81 0.80 -5.98
N PRO A 61 16.27 1.97 -6.34
CA PRO A 61 15.57 2.92 -5.47
C PRO A 61 14.19 2.42 -5.02
N ARG A 62 13.61 3.12 -4.03
CA ARG A 62 12.26 2.89 -3.50
C ARG A 62 11.35 4.05 -3.86
N MET A 63 10.19 3.77 -4.45
CA MET A 63 9.22 4.82 -4.79
C MET A 63 8.40 5.22 -3.56
N VAL A 64 8.25 6.52 -3.33
CA VAL A 64 7.45 7.08 -2.23
C VAL A 64 6.59 8.25 -2.69
N LEU A 65 5.48 8.49 -2.00
CA LEU A 65 4.68 9.71 -2.12
C LEU A 65 4.64 10.41 -0.75
N PHE A 66 5.15 11.64 -0.69
CA PHE A 66 4.99 12.47 0.49
C PHE A 66 3.59 13.12 0.44
N PRO A 67 2.74 13.00 1.48
CA PRO A 67 1.37 13.52 1.38
C PRO A 67 1.26 15.01 1.02
N ARG A 68 2.19 15.83 1.50
CA ARG A 68 2.29 17.27 1.18
C ARG A 68 2.72 17.57 -0.27
N GLU A 69 3.30 16.59 -0.97
CA GLU A 69 3.76 16.71 -2.35
C GLU A 69 2.70 16.23 -3.37
N LEU A 70 1.46 15.94 -2.92
CA LEU A 70 0.38 15.45 -3.79
C LEU A 70 0.12 16.40 -4.97
N LYS A 71 0.29 15.87 -6.18
CA LYS A 71 -0.08 16.54 -7.43
C LYS A 71 -1.42 16.00 -7.91
N LEU A 72 -2.33 16.92 -8.23
CA LEU A 72 -3.60 16.61 -8.87
C LEU A 72 -3.64 17.25 -10.25
N SER A 73 -4.09 16.54 -11.26
CA SER A 73 -4.33 17.14 -12.58
C SER A 73 -5.51 18.12 -12.51
N ARG A 74 -5.61 19.04 -13.48
CA ARG A 74 -6.76 19.96 -13.57
C ARG A 74 -8.09 19.20 -13.71
N SER A 75 -8.11 18.13 -14.50
CA SER A 75 -9.30 17.29 -14.70
C SER A 75 -9.71 16.56 -13.42
N LEU A 76 -8.75 15.98 -12.69
CA LEU A 76 -9.04 15.30 -11.43
C LEU A 76 -9.55 16.27 -10.36
N ARG A 77 -8.99 17.48 -10.25
CA ARG A 77 -9.54 18.52 -9.35
C ARG A 77 -10.99 18.87 -9.70
N LYS A 78 -11.33 18.97 -10.99
CA LYS A 78 -12.72 19.19 -11.43
C LYS A 78 -13.61 18.00 -11.06
N ARG A 79 -13.11 16.77 -11.21
CA ARG A 79 -13.82 15.54 -10.84
C ARG A 79 -14.11 15.49 -9.34
N LEU A 80 -13.12 15.77 -8.50
CA LEU A 80 -13.25 15.73 -7.04
C LEU A 80 -14.35 16.68 -6.53
N ARG A 81 -14.52 17.86 -7.15
CA ARG A 81 -15.55 18.85 -6.80
C ARG A 81 -16.97 18.48 -7.19
N ARG A 82 -17.18 17.52 -8.10
CA ARG A 82 -18.53 17.14 -8.54
C ARG A 82 -19.33 16.42 -7.46
N ARG A 83 -18.64 15.74 -6.53
CA ARG A 83 -19.24 14.99 -5.42
C ARG A 83 -20.33 14.00 -5.84
N ASP A 84 -20.24 13.48 -7.06
CA ASP A 84 -21.09 12.40 -7.58
C ASP A 84 -20.51 11.02 -7.23
N TYR A 85 -19.92 10.92 -6.03
CA TYR A 85 -19.31 9.72 -5.47
C TYR A 85 -19.29 9.84 -3.95
N GLU A 86 -19.24 8.70 -3.27
CA GLU A 86 -19.03 8.59 -1.83
C GLU A 86 -17.67 7.94 -1.54
N ILE A 87 -17.02 8.38 -0.46
CA ILE A 87 -15.77 7.77 0.03
C ILE A 87 -16.03 7.09 1.35
N ARG A 88 -15.69 5.81 1.40
CA ARG A 88 -15.72 5.00 2.61
C ARG A 88 -14.32 4.46 2.90
N ALA A 89 -14.08 4.15 4.17
CA ALA A 89 -12.88 3.45 4.59
C ALA A 89 -13.27 2.27 5.48
N ASP A 90 -12.54 1.17 5.37
CA ASP A 90 -12.70 -0.01 6.21
C ASP A 90 -14.12 -0.61 6.22
N GLY A 91 -14.88 -0.40 5.14
CA GLY A 91 -16.23 -0.92 4.95
C GLY A 91 -16.22 -2.29 4.29
N LEU A 92 -15.38 -2.48 3.28
CA LEU A 92 -15.32 -3.65 2.41
C LEU A 92 -13.88 -4.09 2.09
N PHE A 93 -13.03 -4.23 3.13
CA PHE A 93 -11.60 -4.53 2.97
C PHE A 93 -11.31 -5.75 2.08
N GLU A 94 -11.93 -6.90 2.37
CA GLU A 94 -11.71 -8.12 1.59
C GLU A 94 -12.20 -7.96 0.14
N ALA A 95 -13.35 -7.31 -0.08
CA ALA A 95 -13.86 -7.09 -1.43
C ALA A 95 -12.95 -6.14 -2.24
N VAL A 96 -12.33 -5.16 -1.59
CA VAL A 96 -11.29 -4.31 -2.21
C VAL A 96 -10.08 -5.15 -2.60
N MET A 97 -9.58 -6.01 -1.71
CA MET A 97 -8.45 -6.91 -2.04
C MET A 97 -8.78 -7.86 -3.20
N ARG A 98 -9.97 -8.50 -3.17
CA ARG A 98 -10.42 -9.38 -4.25
C ARG A 98 -10.58 -8.63 -5.57
N ALA A 99 -11.07 -7.39 -5.54
CA ALA A 99 -11.14 -6.55 -6.73
C ALA A 99 -9.75 -6.13 -7.25
N CYS A 100 -8.78 -5.92 -6.36
CA CYS A 100 -7.37 -5.74 -6.72
C CYS A 100 -6.75 -7.01 -7.30
N ALA A 101 -7.23 -8.19 -6.90
CA ALA A 101 -6.72 -9.48 -7.34
C ALA A 101 -7.18 -9.88 -8.75
N MET A 102 -8.28 -9.28 -9.23
CA MET A 102 -8.86 -9.59 -10.54
C MET A 102 -7.87 -9.32 -11.68
N PRO A 103 -7.81 -10.20 -12.69
CA PRO A 103 -7.00 -9.97 -13.88
C PRO A 103 -7.36 -8.65 -14.55
N ARG A 104 -6.35 -7.87 -14.91
CA ARG A 104 -6.53 -6.68 -15.76
C ARG A 104 -6.52 -7.15 -17.22
N LYS A 105 -7.34 -6.54 -18.09
CA LYS A 105 -7.40 -6.89 -19.52
C LYS A 105 -5.97 -7.08 -20.10
N GLY A 106 -5.67 -8.29 -20.57
CA GLY A 106 -4.38 -8.62 -21.19
C GLY A 106 -3.20 -8.90 -20.25
N ARG A 107 -3.43 -9.10 -18.94
CA ARG A 107 -2.40 -9.54 -17.98
C ARG A 107 -2.86 -10.79 -17.24
N ALA A 108 -1.92 -11.73 -17.03
CA ALA A 108 -2.11 -12.86 -16.14
C ALA A 108 -2.44 -12.39 -14.70
N GLY A 109 -2.93 -13.31 -13.87
CA GLY A 109 -3.36 -13.07 -12.49
C GLY A 109 -2.37 -12.23 -11.66
N THR A 110 -2.88 -11.62 -10.60
CA THR A 110 -2.04 -10.80 -9.72
C THR A 110 -1.30 -11.66 -8.68
N TRP A 111 -0.34 -11.06 -7.99
CA TRP A 111 0.36 -11.65 -6.84
C TRP A 111 -0.51 -11.78 -5.58
N ILE A 112 -1.77 -11.35 -5.63
CA ILE A 112 -2.68 -11.37 -4.49
C ILE A 112 -3.39 -12.74 -4.46
N THR A 113 -2.73 -13.71 -3.82
CA THR A 113 -3.26 -15.06 -3.58
C THR A 113 -4.29 -15.07 -2.43
N ASP A 114 -5.02 -16.17 -2.25
CA ASP A 114 -5.93 -16.32 -1.09
C ASP A 114 -5.18 -16.25 0.26
N ASP A 115 -3.93 -16.72 0.33
CA ASP A 115 -3.08 -16.57 1.52
C ASP A 115 -2.81 -15.09 1.84
N MET A 116 -2.53 -14.27 0.82
CA MET A 116 -2.35 -12.84 0.99
C MET A 116 -3.65 -12.17 1.44
N ILE A 117 -4.80 -12.56 0.87
CA ILE A 117 -6.11 -12.06 1.30
C ILE A 117 -6.36 -12.41 2.78
N ALA A 118 -6.09 -13.66 3.18
CA ALA A 118 -6.26 -14.10 4.57
C ALA A 118 -5.35 -13.33 5.54
N ALA A 119 -4.07 -13.17 5.18
CA ALA A 119 -3.08 -12.50 6.01
C ALA A 119 -3.37 -11.00 6.19
N TYR A 120 -3.67 -10.29 5.11
CA TYR A 120 -3.99 -8.86 5.19
C TYR A 120 -5.38 -8.64 5.77
N GLY A 121 -6.32 -9.57 5.58
CA GLY A 121 -7.59 -9.59 6.31
C GLY A 121 -7.37 -9.72 7.82
N ALA A 122 -6.39 -10.52 8.26
CA ALA A 122 -6.00 -10.60 9.66
C ALA A 122 -5.39 -9.29 10.17
N LEU A 123 -4.52 -8.64 9.39
CA LEU A 123 -4.00 -7.30 9.70
C LEU A 123 -5.12 -6.25 9.82
N HIS A 124 -6.11 -6.31 8.92
CA HIS A 124 -7.26 -5.41 8.96
C HIS A 124 -8.10 -5.59 10.23
N ARG A 125 -8.37 -6.84 10.63
CA ARG A 125 -9.06 -7.14 11.90
C ARG A 125 -8.28 -6.64 13.12
N HIS A 126 -6.96 -6.56 13.03
CA HIS A 126 -6.10 -5.96 14.08
C HIS A 126 -5.95 -4.44 13.96
N GLY A 127 -6.64 -3.81 13.00
CA GLY A 127 -6.60 -2.36 12.80
C GLY A 127 -5.26 -1.85 12.28
N LEU A 128 -4.53 -2.68 11.52
CA LEU A 128 -3.22 -2.36 10.92
C LEU A 128 -3.28 -2.24 9.40
N ALA A 129 -4.25 -2.88 8.75
CA ALA A 129 -4.48 -2.72 7.31
C ALA A 129 -5.82 -2.03 7.06
N HIS A 130 -5.86 -1.17 6.05
CA HIS A 130 -7.01 -0.30 5.78
C HIS A 130 -7.35 -0.26 4.30
N SER A 131 -8.64 -0.14 4.01
CA SER A 131 -9.16 0.08 2.65
C SER A 131 -9.72 1.48 2.50
N VAL A 132 -9.63 2.01 1.28
CA VAL A 132 -10.33 3.22 0.84
C VAL A 132 -11.15 2.88 -0.39
N GLU A 133 -12.42 3.21 -0.35
CA GLU A 133 -13.42 2.77 -1.29
C GLU A 133 -14.09 3.98 -1.94
N THR A 134 -14.10 4.01 -3.26
CA THR A 134 -14.88 4.98 -4.04
C THR A 134 -16.18 4.31 -4.48
N TRP A 135 -17.29 4.87 -4.06
CA TRP A 135 -18.63 4.41 -4.39
C TRP A 135 -19.29 5.38 -5.37
N VAL A 136 -19.93 4.85 -6.41
CA VAL A 136 -20.68 5.64 -7.41
C VAL A 136 -22.01 4.94 -7.62
N GLU A 137 -23.11 5.67 -7.48
CA GLU A 137 -24.47 5.13 -7.66
C GLU A 137 -24.75 3.88 -6.79
N GLY A 138 -24.18 3.84 -5.59
CA GLY A 138 -24.34 2.71 -4.65
C GLY A 138 -23.41 1.52 -4.92
N GLU A 139 -22.57 1.57 -5.97
CA GLU A 139 -21.67 0.49 -6.36
C GLU A 139 -20.21 0.77 -6.01
N LEU A 140 -19.46 -0.29 -5.67
CA LEU A 140 -18.02 -0.20 -5.42
C LEU A 140 -17.26 0.01 -6.75
N ALA A 141 -17.03 1.28 -7.08
CA ALA A 141 -16.50 1.72 -8.37
C ALA A 141 -14.96 1.67 -8.43
N GLY A 142 -14.27 1.66 -7.29
CA GLY A 142 -12.81 1.56 -7.21
C GLY A 142 -12.33 1.64 -5.78
N GLY A 143 -11.03 1.46 -5.59
CA GLY A 143 -10.45 1.53 -4.25
C GLY A 143 -8.99 1.11 -4.21
N LEU A 144 -8.44 1.15 -3.01
CA LEU A 144 -7.09 0.71 -2.69
C LEU A 144 -7.04 0.16 -1.27
N TYR A 145 -5.99 -0.59 -0.97
CA TYR A 145 -5.70 -1.00 0.40
C TYR A 145 -4.22 -0.85 0.72
N GLY A 146 -3.90 -0.82 2.01
CA GLY A 146 -2.53 -0.76 2.49
C GLY A 146 -2.40 -0.99 3.99
N VAL A 147 -1.16 -1.00 4.47
CA VAL A 147 -0.84 -1.19 5.89
C VAL A 147 -0.43 0.16 6.49
N ALA A 148 -0.89 0.48 7.69
CA ALA A 148 -0.52 1.69 8.41
C ALA A 148 0.26 1.35 9.68
N LEU A 149 1.52 1.79 9.75
CA LEU A 149 2.37 1.64 10.93
C LEU A 149 2.99 2.98 11.28
N GLY A 150 2.73 3.45 12.50
CA GLY A 150 3.09 4.80 12.94
C GLY A 150 2.55 5.86 12.00
N ARG A 151 3.45 6.61 11.36
CA ARG A 151 3.15 7.67 10.39
C ARG A 151 3.55 7.30 8.95
N VAL A 152 3.61 6.01 8.64
CA VAL A 152 3.83 5.48 7.29
C VAL A 152 2.63 4.67 6.82
N PHE A 153 2.18 4.92 5.60
CA PHE A 153 1.20 4.07 4.91
C PHE A 153 1.88 3.31 3.78
N PHE A 154 1.86 1.99 3.83
CA PHE A 154 2.39 1.09 2.80
C PHE A 154 1.26 0.76 1.84
N GLY A 155 1.21 1.43 0.69
CA GLY A 155 0.14 1.24 -0.28
C GLY A 155 0.37 -0.05 -1.07
N GLU A 156 -0.55 -1.00 -1.04
CA GLU A 156 -0.31 -2.33 -1.59
C GLU A 156 -0.80 -2.46 -3.03
N SER A 157 -2.09 -2.20 -3.25
CA SER A 157 -2.68 -2.25 -4.58
C SER A 157 -3.93 -1.39 -4.66
N MET A 158 -4.37 -1.17 -5.90
CA MET A 158 -5.57 -0.42 -6.22
C MET A 158 -6.27 -0.99 -7.44
N PHE A 159 -7.57 -0.73 -7.54
CA PHE A 159 -8.40 -1.12 -8.67
C PHE A 159 -9.39 -0.02 -9.03
N ALA A 160 -9.86 -0.04 -10.27
CA ALA A 160 -10.92 0.84 -10.75
C ALA A 160 -11.83 0.06 -11.70
N ARG A 161 -13.13 0.20 -11.49
CA ARG A 161 -14.21 -0.27 -12.37
C ARG A 161 -14.86 0.88 -13.14
N ALA A 162 -14.78 2.10 -12.59
CA ALA A 162 -15.19 3.33 -13.26
C ALA A 162 -14.02 4.30 -13.46
N THR A 163 -14.19 5.22 -14.40
CA THR A 163 -13.21 6.28 -14.68
C THR A 163 -12.87 7.07 -13.42
N ASP A 164 -11.57 7.27 -13.19
CA ASP A 164 -11.01 8.00 -12.06
C ASP A 164 -11.31 7.43 -10.66
N ALA A 165 -12.01 6.30 -10.52
CA ALA A 165 -12.44 5.81 -9.21
C ALA A 165 -11.26 5.52 -8.25
N SER A 166 -10.19 4.87 -8.72
CA SER A 166 -8.97 4.66 -7.91
C SER A 166 -8.21 5.96 -7.62
N LYS A 167 -8.25 6.92 -8.56
CA LYS A 167 -7.60 8.24 -8.41
C LYS A 167 -8.29 9.07 -7.34
N ILE A 168 -9.61 8.99 -7.27
CA ILE A 168 -10.43 9.62 -6.24
C ILE A 168 -10.07 9.01 -4.88
N ALA A 169 -10.07 7.67 -4.74
CA ALA A 169 -9.68 6.99 -3.52
C ALA A 169 -8.26 7.40 -3.06
N LEU A 170 -7.29 7.42 -3.98
CA LEU A 170 -5.92 7.86 -3.69
C LEU A 170 -5.86 9.31 -3.23
N ALA A 171 -6.57 10.22 -3.92
CA ALA A 171 -6.56 11.64 -3.55
C ALA A 171 -7.12 11.86 -2.13
N HIS A 172 -8.24 11.21 -1.80
CA HIS A 172 -8.84 11.25 -0.46
C HIS A 172 -7.94 10.61 0.59
N LEU A 173 -7.36 9.44 0.31
CA LEU A 173 -6.37 8.82 1.20
C LEU A 173 -5.24 9.80 1.50
N VAL A 174 -4.60 10.35 0.48
CA VAL A 174 -3.43 11.21 0.66
C VAL A 174 -3.77 12.45 1.48
N LYS A 175 -4.92 13.08 1.24
CA LYS A 175 -5.38 14.23 2.03
C LYS A 175 -5.74 13.87 3.46
N GLN A 176 -6.35 12.71 3.67
CA GLN A 176 -6.64 12.23 5.01
C GLN A 176 -5.36 11.93 5.80
N LEU A 177 -4.39 11.27 5.16
CA LEU A 177 -3.08 10.96 5.72
C LEU A 177 -2.31 12.24 6.05
N GLU A 178 -2.31 13.24 5.16
CA GLU A 178 -1.74 14.57 5.42
C GLU A 178 -2.35 15.20 6.68
N ARG A 179 -3.69 15.22 6.78
CA ARG A 179 -4.41 15.76 7.96
C ARG A 179 -4.10 14.99 9.24
N TRP A 180 -3.93 13.68 9.16
CA TRP A 180 -3.53 12.85 10.29
C TRP A 180 -2.04 12.91 10.61
N GLY A 181 -1.24 13.68 9.86
CA GLY A 181 0.19 13.84 10.11
C GLY A 181 1.05 12.65 9.69
N PHE A 182 0.59 11.84 8.72
CA PHE A 182 1.46 10.84 8.09
C PHE A 182 2.55 11.53 7.29
N GLY A 183 3.77 11.01 7.41
CA GLY A 183 4.95 11.59 6.77
C GLY A 183 5.26 11.01 5.41
N MET A 184 4.83 9.78 5.13
CA MET A 184 5.24 9.05 3.93
C MET A 184 4.21 7.97 3.54
N ILE A 185 3.97 7.87 2.24
CA ILE A 185 3.33 6.70 1.61
C ILE A 185 4.42 5.93 0.88
N ASP A 186 4.64 4.68 1.26
CA ASP A 186 5.51 3.76 0.53
C ASP A 186 4.73 3.19 -0.67
N CYS A 187 5.30 3.34 -1.85
CA CYS A 187 4.75 2.89 -3.13
C CYS A 187 5.52 1.70 -3.71
N GLN A 188 6.50 1.18 -2.94
CA GLN A 188 7.36 0.06 -3.29
C GLN A 188 8.10 0.25 -4.61
N MET A 189 7.47 -0.13 -5.72
CA MET A 189 8.04 -0.08 -7.05
C MET A 189 7.53 1.12 -7.85
N ARG A 190 8.37 1.60 -8.77
CA ARG A 190 8.04 2.71 -9.66
C ARG A 190 6.82 2.39 -10.52
N THR A 191 5.85 3.31 -10.55
CA THR A 191 4.77 3.30 -11.54
C THR A 191 4.56 4.69 -12.13
N ALA A 192 4.31 4.75 -13.45
CA ALA A 192 3.98 6.02 -14.12
C ALA A 192 2.69 6.64 -13.56
N HIS A 193 1.75 5.80 -13.11
CA HIS A 193 0.52 6.24 -12.48
C HIS A 193 0.79 7.07 -11.22
N LEU A 194 1.52 6.52 -10.24
CA LEU A 194 1.83 7.22 -8.99
C LEU A 194 2.77 8.41 -9.23
N ALA A 195 3.67 8.34 -10.22
CA ALA A 195 4.52 9.47 -10.59
C ALA A 195 3.71 10.71 -10.99
N SER A 196 2.58 10.52 -11.67
CA SER A 196 1.66 11.61 -12.02
C SER A 196 1.02 12.30 -10.80
N PHE A 197 0.98 11.61 -9.65
CA PHE A 197 0.50 12.14 -8.36
C PHE A 197 1.61 12.79 -7.51
N GLY A 198 2.84 12.90 -8.04
CA GLY A 198 3.98 13.46 -7.32
C GLY A 198 4.84 12.42 -6.61
N ALA A 199 4.53 11.13 -6.73
CA ALA A 199 5.40 10.08 -6.19
C ALA A 199 6.75 10.07 -6.95
N ARG A 200 7.82 9.73 -6.24
CA ARG A 200 9.18 9.72 -6.78
C ARG A 200 10.04 8.68 -6.12
N ASP A 201 11.08 8.27 -6.83
CA ASP A 201 12.09 7.38 -6.30
C ASP A 201 13.02 8.14 -5.35
N ILE A 202 13.40 7.46 -4.27
CA ILE A 202 14.48 7.85 -3.37
C ILE A 202 15.41 6.65 -3.17
N ALA A 203 16.68 6.90 -2.85
CA ALA A 203 17.60 5.82 -2.52
C ALA A 203 17.07 5.02 -1.31
N ARG A 204 17.27 3.70 -1.30
CA ARG A 204 16.84 2.83 -0.18
C ARG A 204 17.39 3.32 1.16
N THR A 205 18.61 3.84 1.20
CA THR A 205 19.20 4.43 2.41
C THR A 205 18.48 5.68 2.90
N GLN A 206 17.91 6.49 2.01
CA GLN A 206 17.06 7.63 2.36
C GLN A 206 15.68 7.16 2.84
N PHE A 207 15.10 6.16 2.18
CA PHE A 207 13.84 5.53 2.59
C PHE A 207 13.95 4.96 4.01
N MET A 208 14.98 4.16 4.29
CA MET A 208 15.18 3.53 5.60
C MET A 208 15.34 4.55 6.74
N ARG A 209 16.05 5.67 6.48
CA ARG A 209 16.16 6.76 7.47
C ARG A 209 14.79 7.36 7.81
N LYS A 210 13.98 7.65 6.79
CA LYS A 210 12.61 8.19 6.99
C LYS A 210 11.68 7.17 7.63
N LEU A 211 11.80 5.91 7.26
CA LEU A 211 11.02 4.82 7.83
C LEU A 211 11.30 4.68 9.33
N ALA A 212 12.58 4.66 9.73
CA ALA A 212 12.98 4.54 11.13
C ALA A 212 12.44 5.69 12.00
N GLU A 213 12.37 6.90 11.45
CA GLU A 213 11.75 8.06 12.10
C GLU A 213 10.23 7.87 12.27
N LEU A 214 9.52 7.48 11.20
CA LEU A 214 8.06 7.55 11.14
C LEU A 214 7.33 6.31 11.67
N VAL A 215 7.94 5.12 11.60
CA VAL A 215 7.25 3.85 11.93
C VAL A 215 7.12 3.60 13.43
N ASN A 216 7.85 4.36 14.24
CA ASN A 216 7.86 4.23 15.70
C ASN A 216 6.84 5.13 16.41
N TYR A 217 6.17 6.02 15.67
CA TYR A 217 5.06 6.79 16.22
C TYR A 217 3.89 5.85 16.61
N PRO A 218 3.02 6.27 17.55
CA PRO A 218 1.79 5.54 17.83
C PRO A 218 0.97 5.33 16.56
N SER A 219 0.62 4.07 16.28
CA SER A 219 -0.19 3.72 15.11
C SER A 219 -1.64 4.13 15.36
N ARG A 220 -2.33 4.55 14.29
CA ARG A 220 -3.77 4.81 14.35
C ARG A 220 -4.51 3.48 14.25
N THR A 221 -4.88 2.91 15.39
CA THR A 221 -5.57 1.61 15.49
C THR A 221 -7.08 1.75 15.29
N GLY A 222 -7.70 0.65 14.83
CA GLY A 222 -9.15 0.55 14.66
C GLY A 222 -9.65 1.01 13.29
N LYS A 223 -10.97 0.97 13.09
CA LYS A 223 -11.58 1.32 11.79
C LYS A 223 -11.41 2.79 11.46
N TRP A 224 -10.96 3.08 10.25
CA TRP A 224 -10.81 4.41 9.72
C TRP A 224 -12.17 5.01 9.33
N ARG A 225 -12.30 6.31 9.60
CA ARG A 225 -13.41 7.15 9.12
C ARG A 225 -12.81 8.44 8.61
N PHE A 226 -13.13 8.78 7.37
CA PHE A 226 -12.57 9.96 6.73
C PHE A 226 -13.35 11.20 7.10
N ASN A 227 -12.64 12.32 7.15
CA ASN A 227 -13.21 13.64 7.19
C ASN A 227 -13.96 13.91 5.87
N HIS A 228 -15.12 14.53 5.95
CA HIS A 228 -15.97 14.82 4.80
C HIS A 228 -15.52 16.07 4.03
N ASP A 229 -14.69 16.92 4.64
CA ASP A 229 -14.28 18.24 4.17
C ASP A 229 -12.87 18.27 3.53
N LEU A 230 -12.33 17.12 3.10
CA LEU A 230 -10.94 17.04 2.59
C LEU A 230 -10.68 17.83 1.29
N PHE A 231 -11.75 18.16 0.55
CA PHE A 231 -11.70 18.89 -0.74
C PHE A 231 -12.76 19.99 -0.81
N ASP A 232 -13.20 20.49 0.34
CA ASP A 232 -14.15 21.59 0.48
C ASP A 232 -13.45 22.95 0.30
#